data_AF-R9P3R8-F1
#
_entry.id   AF-R9P3R8-F1
#
_cell.length_a   1.000
_cell.length_b   1.000
_cell.length_c   1.000
_cell.angle_alpha   90.00
_cell.angle_beta   90.00
_cell.angle_gamma   90.00
#
_symmetry.space_group_name_H-M   'P 1'
#
loop_
_entity.id
_entity.type
_entity.pdbx_description
1 polymer ?
#
loop_
_entity_poly.entity_id
_entity_poly.type
_entity_poly.pdbx_seq_one_letter_code
_entity_poly.pdbx_strand_id
1 'polypeptide(L)'
;MLSYRVEGNFYRHFAHTVATEGLSVPALFASADDAGEEGELLILEDISIRFPVLTERRGTLDSAQIRKSLEWLANFHARSWNITRRPDLHSFCPEPALAADWLGSGLWKQGGYHYLSTRREELASISRTSRWGSLGLHADSDLPTAVDWCLNNPPTPSSLSLIHGDVKSANMAFNPTSTCMAMYDFQYVGMGLGVQDLAKFLTTSIPPHHLTSRDGEESLLKTYHNFLSQNLPHGAEYSFDQLKQDWELALVSWTRFLAGWSGGFWGNVDWLQHRVERLLRDQKWVESVLKRWKTATQLEKVK
;
A
#
# COMPACT_ATOMS: atom_id res chain seq x y z
N MET A 1 9.95 16.98 -4.25
CA MET A 1 10.19 16.83 -5.71
C MET A 1 10.16 15.39 -6.17
N LEU A 2 10.91 14.45 -5.56
CA LEU A 2 10.94 13.06 -6.03
C LEU A 2 9.57 12.38 -6.13
N SER A 3 8.67 12.57 -5.15
CA SER A 3 7.32 12.00 -5.19
C SER A 3 6.47 12.53 -6.35
N TYR A 4 6.56 13.83 -6.65
CA TYR A 4 5.90 14.44 -7.81
C TYR A 4 6.48 13.93 -9.14
N ARG A 5 7.79 13.72 -9.22
CA ARG A 5 8.43 13.10 -10.38
C ARG A 5 7.93 11.68 -10.61
N VAL A 6 7.82 10.88 -9.54
CA VAL A 6 7.27 9.52 -9.60
C VAL A 6 5.80 9.54 -10.04
N GLU A 7 5.00 10.49 -9.55
CA GLU A 7 3.62 10.68 -10.04
C GLU A 7 3.59 11.04 -11.53
N GLY A 8 4.42 11.98 -11.98
CA GLY A 8 4.54 12.32 -13.40
C GLY A 8 4.94 11.11 -14.25
N ASN A 9 5.92 10.33 -13.80
CA ASN A 9 6.32 9.08 -14.43
C ASN A 9 5.16 8.08 -14.51
N PHE A 10 4.35 7.94 -13.45
CA PHE A 10 3.16 7.10 -13.47
C PHE A 10 2.23 7.50 -14.61
N TYR A 11 1.86 8.78 -14.72
CA TYR A 11 0.96 9.22 -15.78
C TYR A 11 1.58 9.11 -17.18
N ARG A 12 2.86 9.47 -17.36
CA ARG A 12 3.55 9.43 -18.66
C ARG A 12 3.75 8.01 -19.17
N HIS A 13 4.08 7.07 -18.30
CA HIS A 13 4.65 5.77 -18.71
C HIS A 13 3.86 4.55 -18.23
N PHE A 14 3.04 4.66 -17.18
CA PHE A 14 2.43 3.48 -16.55
C PHE A 14 0.91 3.48 -16.54
N ALA A 15 0.26 4.64 -16.45
CA ALA A 15 -1.18 4.78 -16.33
C ALA A 15 -1.92 4.06 -17.46
N HIS A 16 -1.45 4.17 -18.71
CA HIS A 16 -2.06 3.49 -19.86
C HIS A 16 -1.97 1.95 -19.81
N THR A 17 -1.01 1.38 -19.06
CA THR A 17 -0.86 -0.08 -18.93
C THR A 17 -1.87 -0.68 -17.95
N VAL A 18 -2.33 0.12 -16.98
CA VAL A 18 -3.29 -0.26 -15.95
C VAL A 18 -4.71 0.20 -16.28
N ALA A 19 -4.87 1.38 -16.88
CA ALA A 19 -6.17 2.01 -17.10
C ALA A 19 -7.10 1.15 -17.98
N THR A 20 -8.34 0.98 -17.52
CA THR A 20 -9.43 0.32 -18.26
C THR A 20 -10.77 0.92 -17.88
N GLU A 21 -11.86 0.52 -18.54
CA GLU A 21 -13.22 0.97 -18.25
C GLU A 21 -13.62 0.78 -16.75
N GLY A 22 -13.11 -0.28 -16.10
CA GLY A 22 -13.31 -0.55 -14.67
C GLY A 22 -12.18 -0.07 -13.74
N LEU A 23 -11.08 0.46 -14.29
CA LEU A 23 -9.92 0.95 -13.55
C LEU A 23 -9.54 2.35 -14.06
N SER A 24 -10.35 3.35 -13.69
CA SER A 24 -10.11 4.72 -14.15
C SER A 24 -9.05 5.41 -13.30
N VAL A 25 -8.17 6.14 -13.99
CA VAL A 25 -7.21 7.12 -13.47
C VAL A 25 -7.30 8.35 -14.38
N PRO A 26 -6.98 9.57 -13.91
CA PRO A 26 -6.99 10.76 -14.77
C PRO A 26 -6.13 10.56 -16.01
N ALA A 27 -6.66 10.86 -17.20
CA ALA A 27 -5.84 10.90 -18.41
C ALA A 27 -4.82 12.04 -18.35
N LEU A 28 -3.61 11.82 -18.87
CA LEU A 28 -2.62 12.87 -19.04
C LEU A 28 -2.83 13.61 -20.36
N PHE A 29 -3.01 14.94 -20.32
CA PHE A 29 -3.10 15.78 -21.51
C PHE A 29 -1.76 16.43 -21.88
N ALA A 30 -1.01 16.87 -20.88
CA ALA A 30 0.34 17.40 -21.07
C ALA A 30 1.14 17.29 -19.78
N SER A 31 2.46 17.21 -19.89
CA SER A 31 3.38 17.34 -18.76
C SER A 31 4.58 18.18 -19.17
N ALA A 32 5.14 18.92 -18.22
CA ALA A 32 6.43 19.60 -18.40
C ALA A 32 7.36 19.26 -17.24
N ASP A 33 8.61 18.98 -17.61
CA ASP A 33 9.69 18.66 -16.69
C ASP A 33 10.65 19.84 -16.75
N ASP A 34 10.38 20.90 -15.97
CA ASP A 34 11.42 21.91 -15.80
C ASP A 34 12.47 21.31 -14.88
N ALA A 35 13.61 20.93 -15.47
CA ALA A 35 14.79 20.45 -14.74
C ALA A 35 15.44 21.53 -13.85
N GLY A 36 14.70 22.59 -13.50
CA GLY A 36 15.07 23.71 -12.63
C GLY A 36 14.20 23.81 -11.38
N GLU A 37 14.09 25.01 -10.80
CA GLU A 37 13.43 25.26 -9.49
C GLU A 37 11.89 25.24 -9.53
N GLU A 38 11.26 25.15 -10.70
CA GLU A 38 9.80 25.38 -10.86
C GLU A 38 8.89 24.15 -10.66
N GLY A 39 9.47 22.95 -10.48
CA GLY A 39 8.74 21.73 -10.11
C GLY A 39 8.17 20.95 -11.30
N GLU A 40 7.35 19.93 -11.00
CA GLU A 40 6.71 19.07 -12.02
C GLU A 40 5.31 19.60 -12.35
N LEU A 41 5.01 19.79 -13.64
CA LEU A 41 3.69 20.22 -14.10
C LEU A 41 2.97 19.07 -14.80
N LEU A 42 1.75 18.76 -14.34
CA LEU A 42 0.85 17.79 -14.98
C LEU A 42 -0.49 18.46 -15.31
N ILE A 43 -0.91 18.35 -16.56
CA ILE A 43 -2.26 18.71 -17.02
C ILE A 43 -3.03 17.40 -17.19
N LEU A 44 -3.96 17.14 -16.27
CA LEU A 44 -4.74 15.90 -16.20
C LEU A 44 -6.21 16.12 -16.57
N GLU A 45 -6.89 15.03 -16.91
CA GLU A 45 -8.35 14.96 -17.05
C GLU A 45 -9.05 15.51 -15.80
N ASP A 46 -10.03 16.38 -16.00
CA ASP A 46 -10.97 16.74 -14.95
C ASP A 46 -11.94 15.57 -14.70
N ILE A 47 -11.56 14.71 -13.75
CA ILE A 47 -12.32 13.54 -13.35
C ILE A 47 -13.70 13.89 -12.78
N SER A 48 -13.93 15.13 -12.32
CA SER A 48 -15.20 15.52 -11.69
C SER A 48 -16.37 15.47 -12.67
N ILE A 49 -16.10 15.56 -13.97
CA ILE A 49 -17.10 15.46 -15.05
C ILE A 49 -17.72 14.05 -15.07
N ARG A 50 -16.91 13.00 -14.91
CA ARG A 50 -17.35 11.59 -14.93
C ARG A 50 -17.64 11.04 -13.54
N PHE A 51 -16.94 11.55 -12.54
CA PHE A 51 -16.95 11.09 -11.16
C PHE A 51 -17.23 12.26 -10.19
N PRO A 52 -18.43 12.87 -10.25
CA PRO A 52 -18.73 14.10 -9.49
C PRO A 52 -18.83 13.90 -7.97
N VAL A 53 -18.86 12.65 -7.48
CA VAL A 53 -18.94 12.32 -6.05
C VAL A 53 -17.52 12.25 -5.47
N LEU A 54 -16.91 13.43 -5.35
CA LEU A 54 -15.61 13.65 -4.72
C LEU A 54 -15.71 13.70 -3.20
N THR A 55 -14.57 13.72 -2.50
CA THR A 55 -14.52 13.60 -1.04
C THR A 55 -15.18 14.78 -0.35
N GLU A 56 -14.96 16.00 -0.84
CA GLU A 56 -15.58 17.23 -0.34
C GLU A 56 -17.09 17.29 -0.60
N ARG A 57 -17.62 16.40 -1.44
CA ARG A 57 -19.05 16.29 -1.78
C ARG A 57 -19.71 15.06 -1.15
N ARG A 58 -19.02 14.33 -0.27
CA ARG A 58 -19.57 13.17 0.44
C ARG A 58 -19.08 13.10 1.89
N GLY A 59 -19.80 12.32 2.70
CA GLY A 59 -19.37 11.96 4.05
C GLY A 59 -18.40 10.77 4.05
N THR A 60 -18.60 9.85 4.98
CA THR A 60 -17.92 8.55 4.97
C THR A 60 -18.36 7.70 3.78
N LEU A 61 -17.53 6.73 3.37
CA LEU A 61 -17.89 5.82 2.28
C LEU A 61 -19.11 4.97 2.65
N ASP A 62 -20.03 4.79 1.71
CA ASP A 62 -21.12 3.82 1.83
C ASP A 62 -20.70 2.40 1.41
N SER A 63 -21.56 1.41 1.60
CA SER A 63 -21.24 0.01 1.27
C SER A 63 -20.97 -0.25 -0.22
N ALA A 64 -21.62 0.49 -1.13
CA ALA A 64 -21.39 0.36 -2.56
C ALA A 64 -20.03 0.95 -2.95
N GLN A 65 -19.69 2.11 -2.40
CA GLN A 65 -18.39 2.76 -2.57
C GLN A 65 -17.27 1.90 -2.01
N ILE A 66 -17.41 1.33 -0.81
CA ILE A 66 -16.42 0.42 -0.21
C ILE A 66 -16.18 -0.78 -1.13
N ARG A 67 -17.24 -1.44 -1.61
CA ARG A 67 -17.11 -2.58 -2.53
C ARG A 67 -16.39 -2.18 -3.81
N LYS A 68 -16.74 -1.03 -4.39
CA LYS A 68 -16.13 -0.50 -5.60
C LYS A 68 -14.66 -0.11 -5.41
N SER A 69 -14.29 0.42 -4.25
CA SER A 69 -12.89 0.69 -3.88
C SER A 69 -12.07 -0.59 -3.77
N LEU A 70 -12.60 -1.64 -3.14
CA LEU A 70 -11.92 -2.94 -3.05
C LEU A 70 -11.76 -3.59 -4.43
N GLU A 71 -12.76 -3.45 -5.31
CA GLU A 71 -12.67 -3.89 -6.71
C GLU A 71 -11.59 -3.12 -7.47
N TRP A 72 -11.56 -1.79 -7.38
CA TRP A 72 -10.54 -0.96 -8.04
C TRP A 72 -9.13 -1.34 -7.57
N LEU A 73 -8.90 -1.45 -6.25
CA LEU A 73 -7.60 -1.83 -5.69
C LEU A 73 -7.19 -3.23 -6.15
N ALA A 74 -8.09 -4.20 -6.08
CA ALA A 74 -7.83 -5.56 -6.53
C ALA A 74 -7.44 -5.61 -8.02
N ASN A 75 -8.15 -4.87 -8.87
CA ASN A 75 -7.86 -4.79 -10.29
C ASN A 75 -6.52 -4.10 -10.57
N PHE A 76 -6.20 -3.01 -9.85
CA PHE A 76 -4.92 -2.31 -9.95
C PHE A 76 -3.73 -3.22 -9.62
N HIS A 77 -3.84 -3.97 -8.53
CA HIS A 77 -2.83 -4.93 -8.10
C HIS A 77 -2.71 -6.11 -9.07
N ALA A 78 -3.84 -6.63 -9.58
CA ALA A 78 -3.83 -7.75 -10.53
C ALA A 78 -3.14 -7.40 -11.86
N ARG A 79 -3.37 -6.19 -12.39
CA ARG A 79 -2.80 -5.76 -13.68
C ARG A 79 -1.28 -5.56 -13.65
N SER A 80 -0.76 -5.26 -12.47
CA SER A 80 0.66 -5.09 -12.22
C SER A 80 1.27 -6.31 -11.53
N TRP A 81 0.55 -7.43 -11.44
CA TRP A 81 1.03 -8.66 -10.82
C TRP A 81 2.34 -9.14 -11.44
N ASN A 82 3.22 -9.71 -10.62
CA ASN A 82 4.56 -10.13 -11.01
C ASN A 82 5.41 -8.98 -11.57
N ILE A 83 5.30 -7.80 -10.94
CA ILE A 83 5.92 -6.55 -11.40
C ILE A 83 7.44 -6.65 -11.56
N THR A 84 8.08 -7.52 -10.78
CA THR A 84 9.53 -7.75 -10.79
C THR A 84 10.04 -8.35 -12.10
N ARG A 85 9.17 -8.95 -12.92
CA ARG A 85 9.53 -9.57 -14.21
C ARG A 85 9.07 -8.75 -15.42
N ARG A 86 8.51 -7.56 -15.21
CA ARG A 86 8.04 -6.68 -16.29
C ARG A 86 9.24 -6.03 -17.01
N PRO A 87 9.46 -6.33 -18.30
CA PRO A 87 10.64 -5.85 -19.04
C PRO A 87 10.57 -4.36 -19.42
N ASP A 88 9.36 -3.77 -19.39
CA ASP A 88 9.05 -2.38 -19.71
C ASP A 88 9.25 -1.42 -18.53
N LEU A 89 9.50 -1.93 -17.33
CA LEU A 89 9.80 -1.14 -16.15
C LEU A 89 11.30 -0.79 -16.11
N HIS A 90 11.63 0.36 -16.70
CA HIS A 90 12.94 0.98 -16.57
C HIS A 90 13.19 1.39 -15.11
N SER A 91 14.38 1.04 -14.59
CA SER A 91 14.95 1.36 -13.27
C SER A 91 14.01 2.05 -12.26
N PHE A 92 13.53 1.29 -11.27
CA PHE A 92 12.78 1.84 -10.15
C PHE A 92 13.58 2.93 -9.41
N CYS A 93 12.88 3.98 -8.96
CA CYS A 93 13.40 4.97 -8.04
C CYS A 93 13.81 4.28 -6.74
N PRO A 94 15.08 4.38 -6.31
CA PRO A 94 15.49 3.80 -5.04
C PRO A 94 14.82 4.53 -3.88
N GLU A 95 15.05 4.07 -2.65
CA GLU A 95 14.54 4.78 -1.47
C GLU A 95 15.08 6.22 -1.41
N PRO A 96 14.32 7.18 -0.84
CA PRO A 96 14.68 8.59 -0.80
C PRO A 96 16.13 8.89 -0.38
N ALA A 97 16.67 8.16 0.60
CA ALA A 97 18.04 8.33 1.08
C ALA A 97 19.12 8.05 0.01
N LEU A 98 18.78 7.26 -1.02
CA LEU A 98 19.65 6.89 -2.13
C LEU A 98 19.22 7.56 -3.46
N ALA A 99 18.18 8.39 -3.44
CA ALA A 99 17.53 8.95 -4.62
C ALA A 99 17.83 10.45 -4.84
N ALA A 100 18.79 11.03 -4.11
CA ALA A 100 19.08 12.46 -4.16
C ALA A 100 19.32 12.98 -5.58
N ASP A 101 20.08 12.22 -6.39
CA ASP A 101 20.41 12.55 -7.78
C ASP A 101 19.64 11.67 -8.79
N TRP A 102 18.56 11.03 -8.36
CA TRP A 102 17.79 10.14 -9.24
C TRP A 102 16.93 10.95 -10.21
N LEU A 103 17.24 10.81 -11.51
CA LEU A 103 16.53 11.46 -12.62
C LEU A 103 15.80 10.46 -13.52
N GLY A 104 15.52 9.26 -13.00
CA GLY A 104 14.88 8.19 -13.77
C GLY A 104 13.40 8.43 -14.06
N SER A 105 12.87 7.61 -14.97
CA SER A 105 11.46 7.61 -15.39
C SER A 105 10.63 6.49 -14.73
N GLY A 106 11.19 5.81 -13.72
CA GLY A 106 10.55 4.69 -13.02
C GLY A 106 9.58 5.12 -11.91
N LEU A 107 9.00 4.11 -11.25
CA LEU A 107 8.18 4.27 -10.04
C LEU A 107 9.00 3.95 -8.79
N TRP A 108 8.44 4.08 -7.59
CA TRP A 108 9.17 3.70 -6.36
C TRP A 108 9.52 2.20 -6.33
N LYS A 109 10.77 1.89 -5.98
CA LYS A 109 11.24 0.50 -5.74
C LYS A 109 10.48 -0.15 -4.59
N GLN A 110 10.05 0.63 -3.62
CA GLN A 110 9.14 0.22 -2.57
C GLN A 110 8.06 1.30 -2.45
N GLY A 111 6.82 0.95 -2.79
CA GLY A 111 5.68 1.86 -2.74
C GLY A 111 5.29 2.24 -1.31
N GLY A 112 4.48 3.30 -1.21
CA GLY A 112 4.10 3.90 0.06
C GLY A 112 5.22 4.74 0.67
N TYR A 113 4.95 5.33 1.82
CA TYR A 113 5.90 6.20 2.53
C TYR A 113 6.18 5.76 3.97
N HIS A 114 5.56 4.65 4.40
CA HIS A 114 5.59 4.20 5.79
C HIS A 114 6.55 3.04 6.01
N TYR A 115 7.25 2.54 4.98
CA TYR A 115 8.15 1.39 5.12
C TYR A 115 9.39 1.70 5.97
N LEU A 116 10.09 0.65 6.44
CA LEU A 116 11.04 0.81 7.54
C LEU A 116 12.24 1.69 7.20
N SER A 117 12.83 1.53 6.02
CA SER A 117 14.07 2.25 5.68
C SER A 117 13.89 3.77 5.58
N THR A 118 12.68 4.25 5.27
CA THR A 118 12.34 5.69 5.29
C THR A 118 11.90 6.19 6.66
N ARG A 119 11.70 5.31 7.64
CA ARG A 119 11.06 5.62 8.94
C ARG A 119 11.85 5.11 10.14
N ARG A 120 13.18 5.19 10.06
CA ARG A 120 14.08 4.76 11.15
C ARG A 120 13.99 5.69 12.36
N GLU A 121 13.79 6.99 12.14
CA GLU A 121 13.61 7.96 13.23
C GLU A 121 12.31 7.71 13.99
N GLU A 122 11.21 7.44 13.27
CA GLU A 122 9.95 7.04 13.90
C GLU A 122 10.10 5.72 14.65
N LEU A 123 10.83 4.72 14.13
CA LEU A 123 11.07 3.50 14.91
C LEU A 123 11.87 3.78 16.20
N ALA A 124 12.85 4.69 16.14
CA ALA A 124 13.66 5.08 17.29
C ALA A 124 12.87 5.86 18.35
N SER A 125 11.78 6.54 17.96
CA SER A 125 10.93 7.27 18.90
C SER A 125 10.04 6.35 19.76
N ILE A 126 9.85 5.09 19.37
CA ILE A 126 9.05 4.13 20.13
C ILE A 126 9.83 3.63 21.36
N SER A 127 9.52 4.20 22.52
CA SER A 127 10.11 3.77 23.81
C SER A 127 9.84 2.29 24.09
N ARG A 128 10.86 1.58 24.59
CA ARG A 128 10.79 0.17 25.03
C ARG A 128 9.73 -0.10 26.10
N THR A 129 9.39 0.91 26.90
CA THR A 129 8.37 0.79 27.95
C THR A 129 6.97 1.18 27.49
N SER A 130 6.81 1.63 26.25
CA SER A 130 5.50 1.94 25.68
C SER A 130 4.69 0.67 25.38
N ARG A 131 3.39 0.83 25.11
CA ARG A 131 2.49 -0.27 24.69
C ARG A 131 3.07 -1.08 23.53
N TRP A 132 3.65 -0.40 22.53
CA TRP A 132 4.18 -1.05 21.33
C TRP A 132 5.63 -1.51 21.49
N GLY A 133 6.44 -0.74 22.21
CA GLY A 133 7.83 -1.14 22.52
C GLY A 133 7.89 -2.41 23.36
N SER A 134 7.01 -2.57 24.36
CA SER A 134 6.95 -3.80 25.16
C SER A 134 6.54 -5.05 24.36
N LEU A 135 5.95 -4.86 23.17
CA LEU A 135 5.57 -5.90 22.21
C LEU A 135 6.60 -6.06 21.07
N GLY A 136 7.78 -5.44 21.20
CA GLY A 136 8.89 -5.61 20.26
C GLY A 136 8.87 -4.67 19.05
N LEU A 137 8.02 -3.63 19.01
CA LEU A 137 8.03 -2.61 17.96
C LEU A 137 8.95 -1.43 18.32
N HIS A 138 10.23 -1.69 18.57
CA HIS A 138 11.25 -0.66 18.86
C HIS A 138 12.57 -0.95 18.14
N ALA A 139 13.48 0.02 18.11
CA ALA A 139 14.74 -0.07 17.36
C ALA A 139 15.67 -1.23 17.78
N ASP A 140 15.71 -1.58 19.08
CA ASP A 140 16.53 -2.69 19.58
C ASP A 140 15.92 -4.09 19.36
N SER A 141 14.78 -4.20 18.67
CA SER A 141 14.12 -5.48 18.37
C SER A 141 14.35 -5.88 16.91
N ASP A 142 14.52 -7.18 16.66
CA ASP A 142 14.60 -7.75 15.32
C ASP A 142 13.26 -7.67 14.55
N LEU A 143 12.14 -7.57 15.26
CA LEU A 143 10.80 -7.76 14.69
C LEU A 143 10.44 -6.75 13.58
N PRO A 144 10.65 -5.41 13.74
CA PRO A 144 10.36 -4.45 12.68
C PRO A 144 11.12 -4.76 11.38
N THR A 145 12.40 -5.13 11.49
CA THR A 145 13.25 -5.51 10.36
C THR A 145 12.76 -6.81 9.71
N ALA A 146 12.39 -7.81 10.51
CA ALA A 146 11.88 -9.07 9.99
C ALA A 146 10.54 -8.90 9.25
N VAL A 147 9.64 -8.06 9.76
CA VAL A 147 8.36 -7.74 9.12
C VAL A 147 8.59 -7.04 7.78
N ASP A 148 9.43 -5.99 7.75
CA ASP A 148 9.75 -5.26 6.53
C ASP A 148 10.41 -6.17 5.48
N TRP A 149 11.34 -7.02 5.89
CA TRP A 149 11.95 -8.01 5.00
C TRP A 149 10.92 -9.01 4.44
N CYS A 150 10.01 -9.52 5.28
CA CYS A 150 8.99 -10.50 4.84
C CYS A 150 7.99 -9.91 3.84
N LEU A 151 7.65 -8.63 3.97
CA LEU A 151 6.81 -7.90 3.00
C LEU A 151 7.51 -7.73 1.65
N ASN A 152 8.83 -7.49 1.66
CA ASN A 152 9.63 -7.35 0.44
C ASN A 152 10.06 -8.67 -0.19
N ASN A 153 9.95 -9.79 0.53
CA ASN A 153 10.37 -11.11 0.09
C ASN A 153 9.26 -12.16 0.27
N PRO A 154 8.06 -11.96 -0.30
CA PRO A 154 6.92 -12.87 -0.13
C PRO A 154 7.28 -14.30 -0.58
N PRO A 155 6.67 -15.36 -0.01
CA PRO A 155 6.93 -16.74 -0.43
C PRO A 155 6.66 -16.98 -1.92
N THR A 156 5.73 -16.19 -2.48
CA THR A 156 5.40 -16.12 -3.90
C THR A 156 5.87 -14.77 -4.45
N PRO A 157 7.12 -14.63 -4.95
CA PRO A 157 7.64 -13.34 -5.44
C PRO A 157 6.79 -12.66 -6.53
N SER A 158 6.02 -13.44 -7.29
CA SER A 158 5.09 -12.93 -8.29
C SER A 158 3.91 -12.17 -7.69
N SER A 159 3.66 -12.25 -6.38
CA SER A 159 2.59 -11.47 -5.72
C SER A 159 2.92 -10.00 -5.52
N LEU A 160 4.18 -9.59 -5.77
CA LEU A 160 4.54 -8.19 -5.82
C LEU A 160 3.89 -7.54 -7.04
N SER A 161 3.15 -6.46 -6.78
CA SER A 161 2.46 -5.64 -7.76
C SER A 161 2.86 -4.18 -7.59
N LEU A 162 2.29 -3.28 -8.39
CA LEU A 162 2.21 -1.88 -7.99
C LEU A 162 1.15 -1.75 -6.90
N ILE A 163 1.43 -0.90 -5.92
CA ILE A 163 0.49 -0.40 -4.92
C ILE A 163 0.37 1.11 -5.10
N HIS A 164 -0.77 1.69 -4.76
CA HIS A 164 -0.98 3.14 -4.80
C HIS A 164 -0.14 3.85 -3.72
N GLY A 165 0.04 3.24 -2.55
CA GLY A 165 0.94 3.72 -1.49
C GLY A 165 0.38 4.86 -0.61
N ASP A 166 -0.72 5.49 -1.01
CA ASP A 166 -1.43 6.53 -0.25
C ASP A 166 -2.96 6.38 -0.38
N VAL A 167 -3.45 5.15 -0.18
CA VAL A 167 -4.89 4.90 -0.26
C VAL A 167 -5.62 5.57 0.90
N LYS A 168 -6.53 6.45 0.54
CA LYS A 168 -7.45 7.14 1.44
C LYS A 168 -8.69 7.54 0.66
N SER A 169 -9.84 7.67 1.33
CA SER A 169 -11.09 8.12 0.70
C SER A 169 -10.88 9.44 -0.04
N ALA A 170 -10.05 10.34 0.50
CA ALA A 170 -9.67 11.62 -0.12
C ALA A 170 -9.15 11.51 -1.56
N ASN A 171 -8.63 10.34 -1.95
CA ASN A 171 -8.05 10.06 -3.27
C ASN A 171 -8.99 9.24 -4.17
N MET A 172 -10.29 9.23 -3.89
CA MET A 172 -11.30 8.47 -4.61
C MET A 172 -12.42 9.39 -5.11
N ALA A 173 -12.82 9.20 -6.36
CA ALA A 173 -13.99 9.84 -6.97
C ALA A 173 -14.94 8.78 -7.51
N PHE A 174 -16.24 8.94 -7.29
CA PHE A 174 -17.26 7.99 -7.75
C PHE A 174 -18.23 8.64 -8.72
N ASN A 175 -18.85 7.83 -9.58
CA ASN A 175 -20.04 8.25 -10.30
C ASN A 175 -21.25 8.28 -9.34
N PRO A 176 -22.38 8.94 -9.69
CA PRO A 176 -23.53 9.08 -8.79
C PRO A 176 -24.14 7.76 -8.28
N THR A 177 -23.95 6.67 -9.02
CA THR A 177 -24.48 5.34 -8.69
C THR A 177 -23.47 4.44 -7.98
N SER A 178 -22.23 4.91 -7.74
CA SER A 178 -21.13 4.13 -7.14
C SER A 178 -20.78 2.84 -7.93
N THR A 179 -21.14 2.78 -9.21
CA THR A 179 -20.84 1.65 -10.11
C THR A 179 -19.49 1.79 -10.80
N CYS A 180 -18.95 3.01 -10.87
CA CYS A 180 -17.64 3.31 -11.42
C CYS A 180 -16.90 4.28 -10.51
N MET A 181 -15.57 4.21 -10.49
CA MET A 181 -14.74 5.13 -9.73
C MET A 181 -13.41 5.40 -10.42
N ALA A 182 -12.77 6.49 -10.01
CA ALA A 182 -11.37 6.80 -10.31
C ALA A 182 -10.57 6.99 -9.02
N MET A 183 -9.29 6.63 -9.06
CA MET A 183 -8.31 7.05 -8.06
C MET A 183 -7.29 8.00 -8.68
N TYR A 184 -6.70 8.85 -7.85
CA TYR A 184 -5.74 9.90 -8.22
C TYR A 184 -4.74 10.11 -7.06
N ASP A 185 -3.74 10.99 -7.25
CA ASP A 185 -2.65 11.24 -6.30
C ASP A 185 -1.71 10.02 -6.14
N PHE A 186 -0.99 9.70 -7.21
CA PHE A 186 -0.11 8.52 -7.31
C PHE A 186 1.34 8.79 -6.87
N GLN A 187 1.56 9.78 -6.00
CA GLN A 187 2.88 10.22 -5.53
C GLN A 187 3.73 9.15 -4.85
N TYR A 188 3.08 8.13 -4.31
CA TYR A 188 3.71 7.03 -3.58
C TYR A 188 3.52 5.68 -4.27
N VAL A 189 3.15 5.69 -5.56
CA VAL A 189 2.98 4.47 -6.34
C VAL A 189 4.31 3.76 -6.53
N GLY A 190 4.32 2.45 -6.30
CA GLY A 190 5.54 1.67 -6.40
C GLY A 190 5.31 0.20 -6.09
N MET A 191 6.38 -0.58 -6.08
CA MET A 191 6.28 -2.02 -5.85
C MET A 191 5.91 -2.34 -4.40
N GLY A 192 5.00 -3.30 -4.21
CA GLY A 192 4.61 -3.80 -2.90
C GLY A 192 3.59 -4.93 -2.99
N LEU A 193 3.11 -5.37 -1.84
CA LEU A 193 1.96 -6.29 -1.73
C LEU A 193 0.68 -5.46 -1.59
N GLY A 194 -0.36 -5.81 -2.36
CA GLY A 194 -1.63 -5.08 -2.34
C GLY A 194 -2.30 -4.93 -0.96
N VAL A 195 -2.00 -5.83 -0.02
CA VAL A 195 -2.45 -5.73 1.38
C VAL A 195 -1.90 -4.50 2.13
N GLN A 196 -0.80 -3.89 1.67
CA GLN A 196 -0.26 -2.65 2.25
C GLN A 196 -1.20 -1.46 2.01
N ASP A 197 -1.81 -1.40 0.82
CA ASP A 197 -2.86 -0.44 0.51
C ASP A 197 -4.12 -0.70 1.35
N LEU A 198 -4.50 -1.97 1.52
CA LEU A 198 -5.64 -2.34 2.37
C LEU A 198 -5.43 -1.93 3.83
N ALA A 199 -4.21 -2.04 4.37
CA ALA A 199 -3.95 -1.75 5.79
C ALA A 199 -4.27 -0.29 6.09
N LYS A 200 -3.84 0.60 5.21
CA LYS A 200 -4.15 2.02 5.29
C LYS A 200 -5.62 2.31 4.96
N PHE A 201 -6.19 1.68 3.93
CA PHE A 201 -7.59 1.89 3.56
C PHE A 201 -8.56 1.53 4.69
N LEU A 202 -8.42 0.33 5.26
CA LEU A 202 -9.24 -0.14 6.37
C LEU A 202 -9.04 0.71 7.62
N THR A 203 -7.83 1.22 7.87
CA THR A 203 -7.60 2.11 9.01
C THR A 203 -8.24 3.49 8.80
N THR A 204 -8.14 4.08 7.60
CA THR A 204 -8.40 5.53 7.43
C THR A 204 -9.73 5.87 6.79
N SER A 205 -10.36 4.93 6.08
CA SER A 205 -11.43 5.26 5.12
C SER A 205 -12.71 4.44 5.31
N ILE A 206 -12.63 3.27 5.93
CA ILE A 206 -13.78 2.41 6.19
C ILE A 206 -14.57 2.94 7.39
N PRO A 207 -15.90 3.11 7.32
CA PRO A 207 -16.70 3.42 8.49
C PRO A 207 -16.55 2.35 9.58
N PRO A 208 -16.38 2.71 10.87
CA PRO A 208 -16.07 1.76 11.94
C PRO A 208 -17.03 0.56 12.04
N HIS A 209 -18.32 0.76 11.76
CA HIS A 209 -19.34 -0.29 11.84
C HIS A 209 -19.11 -1.47 10.88
N HIS A 210 -18.34 -1.28 9.81
CA HIS A 210 -17.93 -2.37 8.92
C HIS A 210 -16.84 -3.25 9.52
N LEU A 211 -16.05 -2.74 10.47
CA LEU A 211 -14.95 -3.46 11.13
C LEU A 211 -15.33 -4.03 12.50
N THR A 212 -16.30 -3.43 13.19
CA THR A 212 -16.73 -3.89 14.53
C THR A 212 -17.67 -5.08 14.51
N SER A 213 -18.20 -5.46 13.34
CA SER A 213 -18.98 -6.70 13.18
C SER A 213 -18.08 -7.93 13.31
N ARG A 214 -18.65 -9.06 13.78
CA ARG A 214 -17.90 -10.31 14.10
C ARG A 214 -16.95 -10.76 12.98
N ASP A 215 -17.37 -10.61 11.73
CA ASP A 215 -16.64 -11.07 10.54
C ASP A 215 -16.31 -9.92 9.57
N GLY A 216 -16.34 -8.67 10.05
CA GLY A 216 -16.22 -7.46 9.23
C GLY A 216 -14.91 -7.36 8.45
N GLU A 217 -13.78 -7.46 9.15
CA GLU A 217 -12.43 -7.50 8.56
C GLU A 217 -12.33 -8.62 7.52
N GLU A 218 -12.73 -9.84 7.88
CA GLU A 218 -12.60 -10.99 6.98
C GLU A 218 -13.49 -10.85 5.73
N SER A 219 -14.68 -10.28 5.86
CA SER A 219 -15.59 -10.02 4.73
C SER A 219 -15.00 -9.03 3.73
N LEU A 220 -14.35 -7.96 4.21
CA LEU A 220 -13.64 -7.00 3.37
C LEU A 220 -12.46 -7.66 2.64
N LEU A 221 -11.66 -8.45 3.36
CA LEU A 221 -10.54 -9.19 2.77
C LEU A 221 -10.99 -10.21 1.73
N LYS A 222 -12.06 -10.98 2.00
CA LYS A 222 -12.66 -11.92 1.04
C LYS A 222 -13.19 -11.20 -0.19
N THR A 223 -13.82 -10.03 -0.01
CA THR A 223 -14.30 -9.21 -1.13
C THR A 223 -13.16 -8.78 -2.04
N TYR A 224 -12.09 -8.22 -1.48
CA TYR A 224 -10.89 -7.88 -2.23
C TYR A 224 -10.24 -9.11 -2.89
N HIS A 225 -10.07 -10.20 -2.15
CA HIS A 225 -9.44 -11.43 -2.63
C HIS A 225 -10.19 -12.04 -3.82
N ASN A 226 -11.52 -12.03 -3.78
CA ASN A 226 -12.37 -12.52 -4.87
C ASN A 226 -12.15 -11.71 -6.14
N PHE A 227 -12.16 -10.38 -6.07
CA PHE A 227 -11.88 -9.52 -7.23
C PHE A 227 -10.45 -9.71 -7.74
N LEU A 228 -9.47 -9.81 -6.84
CA LEU A 228 -8.07 -9.99 -7.20
C LEU A 228 -7.91 -11.29 -7.98
N SER A 229 -8.37 -12.41 -7.40
CA SER A 229 -8.25 -13.75 -7.97
C SER A 229 -8.91 -13.88 -9.35
N GLN A 230 -10.02 -13.17 -9.58
CA GLN A 230 -10.71 -13.14 -10.89
C GLN A 230 -9.91 -12.41 -11.98
N ASN A 231 -9.02 -11.50 -11.60
CA ASN A 231 -8.29 -10.63 -12.53
C ASN A 231 -6.79 -10.95 -12.59
N LEU A 232 -6.31 -11.94 -11.84
CA LEU A 232 -4.92 -12.38 -11.90
C LEU A 232 -4.56 -12.90 -13.30
N PRO A 233 -3.30 -12.74 -13.74
CA PRO A 233 -2.82 -13.35 -14.98
C PRO A 233 -3.03 -14.86 -14.99
N HIS A 234 -3.21 -15.45 -16.18
CA HIS A 234 -3.41 -16.89 -16.31
C HIS A 234 -2.27 -17.69 -15.64
N GLY A 235 -2.64 -18.64 -14.78
CA GLY A 235 -1.70 -19.48 -14.02
C GLY A 235 -1.10 -18.81 -12.78
N ALA A 236 -1.43 -17.55 -12.48
CA ALA A 236 -1.08 -16.95 -11.20
C ALA A 236 -2.05 -17.40 -10.11
N GLU A 237 -1.49 -17.77 -8.96
CA GLU A 237 -2.24 -18.19 -7.78
C GLU A 237 -1.87 -17.33 -6.57
N TYR A 238 -2.88 -16.92 -5.82
CA TYR A 238 -2.71 -16.25 -4.53
C TYR A 238 -3.84 -16.70 -3.62
N SER A 239 -3.57 -17.66 -2.74
CA SER A 239 -4.59 -18.22 -1.85
C SER A 239 -5.04 -17.19 -0.82
N PHE A 240 -6.26 -17.35 -0.31
CA PHE A 240 -6.76 -16.48 0.75
C PHE A 240 -5.92 -16.60 2.04
N ASP A 241 -5.34 -17.77 2.30
CA ASP A 241 -4.44 -17.98 3.44
C ASP A 241 -3.11 -17.23 3.26
N GLN A 242 -2.55 -17.19 2.05
CA GLN A 242 -1.36 -16.37 1.78
C GLN A 242 -1.68 -14.88 1.94
N LEU A 243 -2.85 -14.45 1.45
CA LEU A 243 -3.33 -13.08 1.67
C LEU A 243 -3.43 -12.73 3.14
N LYS A 244 -3.94 -13.63 4.00
CA LYS A 244 -4.01 -13.40 5.45
C LYS A 244 -2.63 -13.25 6.08
N GLN A 245 -1.65 -14.07 5.69
CA GLN A 245 -0.29 -13.97 6.20
C GLN A 245 0.35 -12.62 5.83
N ASP A 246 0.20 -12.21 4.57
CA ASP A 246 0.72 -10.92 4.09
C ASP A 246 -0.01 -9.74 4.75
N TRP A 247 -1.32 -9.87 4.94
CA TRP A 247 -2.19 -8.89 5.63
C TRP A 247 -1.71 -8.60 7.05
N GLU A 248 -1.39 -9.64 7.82
CA GLU A 248 -0.92 -9.48 9.20
C GLU A 248 0.43 -8.74 9.26
N LEU A 249 1.34 -9.04 8.33
CA LEU A 249 2.60 -8.30 8.19
C LEU A 249 2.34 -6.83 7.86
N ALA A 250 1.41 -6.54 6.94
CA ALA A 250 1.05 -5.18 6.56
C ALA A 250 0.44 -4.39 7.73
N LEU A 251 -0.44 -5.01 8.53
CA LEU A 251 -1.00 -4.39 9.73
C LEU A 251 0.06 -4.03 10.78
N VAL A 252 1.01 -4.95 11.03
CA VAL A 252 2.11 -4.69 11.98
C VAL A 252 3.02 -3.58 11.45
N SER A 253 3.37 -3.61 10.17
CA SER A 253 4.16 -2.55 9.53
C SER A 253 3.49 -1.18 9.65
N TRP A 254 2.18 -1.10 9.37
CA TRP A 254 1.40 0.13 9.49
C TRP A 254 1.32 0.63 10.94
N THR A 255 1.06 -0.27 11.90
CA THR A 255 0.99 0.07 13.33
C THR A 255 2.33 0.57 13.86
N ARG A 256 3.44 -0.04 13.44
CA ARG A 256 4.79 0.41 13.80
C ARG A 256 5.04 1.84 13.31
N PHE A 257 4.60 2.18 12.09
CA PHE A 257 4.71 3.56 11.61
C PHE A 257 3.88 4.52 12.47
N LEU A 258 2.60 4.22 12.70
CA LEU A 258 1.71 5.06 13.53
C LEU A 258 2.20 5.25 14.96
N ALA A 259 2.80 4.21 15.55
CA ALA A 259 3.32 4.24 16.91
C ALA A 259 4.51 5.18 17.09
N GLY A 260 5.33 5.34 16.05
CA GLY A 260 6.52 6.19 16.08
C GLY A 260 6.34 7.58 15.46
N TRP A 261 5.31 7.74 14.63
CA TRP A 261 5.04 8.99 13.93
C TRP A 261 4.43 10.04 14.87
N SER A 262 4.86 11.29 14.74
CA SER A 262 4.46 12.39 15.63
C SER A 262 2.96 12.72 15.59
N GLY A 263 2.28 12.44 14.47
CA GLY A 263 0.82 12.59 14.38
C GLY A 263 0.04 11.42 15.01
N GLY A 264 0.73 10.37 15.49
CA GLY A 264 0.15 9.29 16.27
C GLY A 264 -0.83 8.39 15.50
N PHE A 265 -1.83 7.86 16.19
CA PHE A 265 -2.87 7.00 15.62
C PHE A 265 -4.10 7.82 15.23
N TRP A 266 -4.69 7.53 14.05
CA TRP A 266 -5.97 8.11 13.62
C TRP A 266 -6.79 7.11 12.79
N GLY A 267 -8.09 7.39 12.62
CA GLY A 267 -9.03 6.51 11.92
C GLY A 267 -9.59 5.41 12.84
N ASN A 268 -9.67 4.18 12.34
CA ASN A 268 -10.16 3.00 13.05
C ASN A 268 -9.11 2.45 14.05
N VAL A 269 -8.67 3.32 14.96
CA VAL A 269 -7.56 3.06 15.87
C VAL A 269 -7.84 1.91 16.82
N ASP A 270 -9.05 1.83 17.38
CA ASP A 270 -9.38 0.78 18.33
C ASP A 270 -9.30 -0.59 17.66
N TRP A 271 -9.91 -0.76 16.50
CA TRP A 271 -9.83 -2.01 15.74
C TRP A 271 -8.38 -2.38 15.41
N LEU A 272 -7.61 -1.44 14.84
CA LEU A 272 -6.23 -1.69 14.43
C LEU A 272 -5.37 -2.09 15.64
N GLN A 273 -5.46 -1.33 16.72
CA GLN A 273 -4.64 -1.56 17.91
C GLN A 273 -4.98 -2.89 18.58
N HIS A 274 -6.28 -3.24 18.72
CA HIS A 274 -6.67 -4.55 19.27
C HIS A 274 -6.23 -5.70 18.36
N ARG A 275 -6.37 -5.56 17.05
CA ARG A 275 -5.99 -6.59 16.07
C ARG A 275 -4.49 -6.87 16.11
N VAL A 276 -3.67 -5.82 16.11
CA VAL A 276 -2.20 -5.94 16.10
C VAL A 276 -1.66 -6.34 17.46
N GLU A 277 -2.22 -5.84 18.56
CA GLU A 277 -1.81 -6.29 19.88
C GLU A 277 -2.04 -7.81 20.06
N ARG A 278 -3.16 -8.35 19.57
CA ARG A 278 -3.39 -9.80 19.56
C ARG A 278 -2.36 -10.57 18.74
N LEU A 279 -1.94 -10.05 17.58
CA LEU A 279 -0.89 -10.66 16.76
C LEU A 279 0.46 -10.68 17.47
N LEU A 280 0.85 -9.55 18.04
CA LEU A 280 2.15 -9.42 18.71
C LEU A 280 2.23 -10.22 20.02
N ARG A 281 1.09 -10.53 20.64
CA ARG A 281 0.99 -11.45 21.79
C ARG A 281 0.98 -12.93 21.38
N ASP A 282 0.71 -13.24 20.11
CA ASP A 282 0.84 -14.61 19.61
C ASP A 282 2.33 -14.92 19.35
N GLN A 283 2.94 -15.57 20.33
CA GLN A 283 4.35 -15.93 20.26
C GLN A 283 4.69 -16.83 19.06
N LYS A 284 3.75 -17.67 18.60
CA LYS A 284 3.98 -18.52 17.41
C LYS A 284 4.07 -17.67 16.17
N TRP A 285 3.22 -16.65 16.05
CA TRP A 285 3.27 -15.71 14.94
C TRP A 285 4.61 -14.97 14.92
N VAL A 286 5.00 -14.35 16.04
CA VAL A 286 6.26 -13.60 16.18
C VAL A 286 7.47 -14.47 15.84
N GLU A 287 7.55 -15.68 16.40
CA GLU A 287 8.63 -16.61 16.13
C GLU A 287 8.66 -17.06 14.66
N SER A 288 7.50 -17.25 14.03
CA SER A 288 7.43 -17.63 12.60
C SER A 288 8.01 -16.55 11.68
N VAL A 289 7.71 -15.27 11.95
CA VAL A 289 8.22 -14.13 11.18
C VAL A 289 9.73 -13.99 11.38
N LEU A 290 10.20 -14.03 12.63
CA LEU A 290 11.62 -13.96 12.94
C LEU A 290 12.41 -15.13 12.34
N LYS A 291 11.87 -16.35 12.41
CA LYS A 291 12.49 -17.54 11.83
C LYS A 291 12.63 -17.42 10.32
N ARG A 292 11.57 -17.01 9.63
CA ARG A 292 11.58 -16.82 8.17
C ARG A 292 12.69 -15.85 7.74
N TRP A 293 12.80 -14.70 8.41
CA TRP A 293 13.86 -13.72 8.15
C TRP A 293 15.27 -14.23 8.50
N LYS A 294 15.46 -14.84 9.67
CA LYS A 294 16.78 -15.36 10.12
C LYS A 294 17.28 -16.49 9.23
N THR A 295 16.42 -17.42 8.83
CA THR A 295 16.80 -18.51 7.93
C THR A 295 17.27 -17.99 6.58
N ALA A 296 16.58 -17.00 5.99
CA ALA A 296 16.99 -16.44 4.70
C ALA A 296 18.33 -15.68 4.79
N THR A 297 18.49 -14.82 5.79
CA THR A 297 19.69 -13.98 5.95
C THR A 297 20.94 -14.76 6.40
N GLN A 298 20.76 -15.89 7.09
CA GLN A 298 21.87 -16.80 7.39
C GLN A 298 22.35 -17.55 6.14
N LEU A 299 21.45 -17.94 5.24
CA LEU A 299 21.81 -18.59 3.97
C LEU A 299 22.59 -17.66 3.04
N GLU A 300 22.34 -16.35 3.09
CA GLU A 300 23.07 -15.34 2.31
C GLU A 300 24.51 -15.13 2.82
N LYS A 301 24.79 -15.34 4.12
CA LYS A 301 26.14 -15.20 4.70
C LYS A 301 27.08 -16.37 4.43
N VAL A 302 26.55 -17.49 3.95
CA VAL A 302 27.31 -18.73 3.67
C VAL A 302 27.63 -18.86 2.16
N LYS A 303 27.06 -17.98 1.33
CA LYS A 303 27.35 -17.87 -0.11
C LYS A 303 28.37 -16.76 -0.36
#